data_AF-A0A165ZJ77-F1
#
_entry.id   AF-A0A165ZJ77-F1
#
_cell.length_a   1.000
_cell.length_b   1.000
_cell.length_c   1.000
_cell.angle_alpha   90.00
_cell.angle_beta   90.00
_cell.angle_gamma   90.00
#
_symmetry.space_group_name_H-M   'P 1'
#
loop_
_entity.id
_entity.type
_entity.pdbx_description
1 polymer ?
#
loop_
_entity_poly.entity_id
_entity_poly.type
_entity_poly.pdbx_seq_one_letter_code
_entity_poly.pdbx_strand_id
1 'polypeptide(L)'
;MSYAPLPTAKELASTRARIAAQRVEIEGLEAQAARLREKANAVRHEMAANEAYIAPIRRLPFDVLAQIFVLCATALGASPQVLRTLSSVCRKWRDVTLATPRAWSKVVH
;
A
#
# COMPACT_ATOMS: atom_id res chain seq x y z
N MET A 1 -29.06 21.76 -48.09
CA MET A 1 -28.29 21.65 -46.83
C MET A 1 -28.99 22.54 -45.81
N SER A 2 -29.74 21.95 -44.86
CA SER A 2 -30.49 22.71 -43.86
C SER A 2 -29.53 23.19 -42.78
N TYR A 3 -29.35 24.50 -42.65
CA TYR A 3 -28.56 25.10 -41.59
C TYR A 3 -29.46 25.19 -40.34
N ALA A 4 -29.10 24.47 -39.28
CA ALA A 4 -29.79 24.64 -38.00
C ALA A 4 -29.62 26.10 -37.54
N PRO A 5 -30.69 26.77 -37.07
CA PRO A 5 -30.60 28.17 -36.65
C PRO A 5 -29.56 28.32 -35.52
N LEU A 6 -28.77 29.39 -35.59
CA LEU A 6 -27.77 29.69 -34.57
C LEU A 6 -28.45 29.90 -33.21
N PRO A 7 -27.87 29.39 -32.11
CA PRO A 7 -28.45 29.56 -30.78
C PRO A 7 -28.61 31.04 -30.43
N THR A 8 -29.77 31.37 -29.87
CA THR A 8 -30.06 32.71 -29.37
C THR A 8 -29.21 33.04 -28.14
N ALA A 9 -29.02 34.33 -27.84
CA ALA A 9 -28.27 34.77 -26.67
C ALA A 9 -28.80 34.18 -25.35
N LYS A 10 -30.12 33.96 -25.25
CA LYS A 10 -30.78 33.34 -24.10
C LYS A 10 -30.40 31.86 -23.95
N GLU A 11 -30.36 31.11 -25.05
CA GLU A 11 -29.95 29.69 -25.06
C GLU A 11 -28.47 29.53 -24.73
N LEU A 12 -27.62 30.44 -25.19
CA LEU A 12 -26.21 30.46 -24.81
C LEU A 12 -26.03 30.73 -23.31
N ALA A 13 -26.78 31.69 -22.76
CA ALA A 13 -26.72 32.02 -21.34
C ALA A 13 -27.20 30.86 -20.46
N SER A 14 -28.31 30.21 -20.81
CA SER A 14 -28.83 29.05 -20.07
C SER A 14 -27.90 27.85 -20.15
N THR A 15 -27.30 27.60 -21.31
CA THR A 15 -26.30 26.53 -21.50
C THR A 15 -25.05 26.80 -20.67
N ARG A 16 -24.55 28.05 -20.63
CA ARG A 16 -23.42 28.42 -19.77
C ARG A 16 -23.73 28.21 -18.29
N ALA A 17 -24.92 28.59 -17.83
CA ALA A 17 -25.34 28.39 -16.44
C ALA A 17 -25.39 26.89 -16.08
N ARG A 18 -25.90 26.04 -16.98
CA ARG A 18 -25.89 24.58 -16.81
C ARG A 18 -24.47 24.02 -16.72
N ILE A 19 -23.59 24.43 -17.62
CA ILE A 19 -22.17 24.00 -17.60
C ILE A 19 -21.51 24.41 -16.27
N ALA A 20 -21.78 25.64 -15.80
CA ALA A 20 -21.24 26.10 -14.52
C ALA A 20 -21.76 25.26 -13.34
N ALA A 21 -23.06 24.97 -13.29
CA ALA A 21 -23.65 24.13 -12.25
C ALA A 21 -23.06 22.71 -12.27
N GLN A 22 -22.89 22.12 -13.45
CA GLN A 22 -22.29 20.79 -13.60
C GLN A 22 -20.82 20.76 -13.15
N ARG A 23 -20.05 21.83 -13.39
CA ARG A 23 -18.67 21.93 -12.90
C ARG A 23 -18.62 21.93 -11.37
N VAL A 24 -19.49 22.71 -10.72
CA VAL A 24 -19.60 22.72 -9.25
C VAL A 24 -20.00 21.35 -8.71
N GLU A 25 -20.91 20.65 -9.39
CA GLU A 25 -21.30 19.29 -9.01
C GLU A 25 -20.12 18.31 -9.12
N ILE A 26 -19.33 18.36 -10.21
CA ILE A 26 -18.11 17.56 -10.39
C ILE A 26 -17.12 17.84 -9.25
N GLU A 27 -16.84 19.11 -8.95
CA GLU A 27 -15.92 19.49 -7.86
C GLU A 27 -16.40 18.93 -6.51
N GLY A 28 -17.71 18.99 -6.24
CA GLY A 28 -18.31 18.42 -5.03
C GLY A 28 -18.17 16.90 -4.96
N LEU A 29 -18.38 16.19 -6.07
CA LEU A 29 -18.23 14.74 -6.16
C LEU A 29 -16.77 14.31 -6.01
N GLU A 30 -15.83 15.03 -6.61
CA GLU A 30 -14.39 14.77 -6.48
C GLU A 30 -13.92 14.95 -5.03
N ALA A 31 -14.39 16.01 -4.35
CA ALA A 31 -14.10 16.22 -2.94
C ALA A 31 -14.64 15.09 -2.05
N GLN A 32 -15.85 14.59 -2.33
CA GLN A 32 -16.41 13.44 -1.62
C GLN A 32 -15.61 12.15 -1.88
N ALA A 33 -15.24 11.90 -3.14
CA ALA A 33 -14.42 10.75 -3.51
C ALA A 33 -13.05 10.78 -2.81
N ALA A 34 -12.42 11.95 -2.71
CA ALA A 34 -11.17 12.12 -1.98
C ALA A 34 -11.34 11.76 -0.49
N ARG A 35 -12.38 12.28 0.18
CA ARG A 35 -12.67 11.97 1.59
C ARG A 35 -12.91 10.48 1.82
N LEU A 36 -13.68 9.82 0.95
CA LEU A 36 -13.95 8.39 1.05
C LEU A 36 -12.68 7.55 0.83
N ARG A 37 -11.80 7.97 -0.08
CA ARG A 37 -10.50 7.31 -0.29
C ARG A 37 -9.61 7.40 0.94
N GLU A 38 -9.51 8.57 1.56
CA GLU A 38 -8.75 8.73 2.81
C GLU A 38 -9.30 7.85 3.92
N LYS A 39 -10.63 7.82 4.10
CA LYS A 39 -11.26 6.95 5.09
C LYS A 39 -10.99 5.46 4.81
N ALA A 40 -11.08 5.04 3.54
CA ALA A 40 -10.78 3.67 3.15
C ALA A 40 -9.31 3.31 3.39
N ASN A 41 -8.38 4.24 3.15
CA ASN A 41 -6.96 4.03 3.43
C ASN A 41 -6.67 3.89 4.93
N ALA A 42 -7.29 4.71 5.78
CA ALA A 42 -7.18 4.58 7.23
C ALA A 42 -7.66 3.21 7.72
N VAL A 43 -8.83 2.76 7.26
CA VAL A 43 -9.38 1.43 7.64
C VAL A 43 -8.48 0.30 7.14
N ARG A 44 -7.96 0.39 5.90
CA ARG A 44 -7.00 -0.61 5.39
C ARG A 44 -5.73 -0.67 6.23
N HIS A 45 -5.23 0.47 6.70
CA HIS A 45 -4.07 0.51 7.58
C HIS A 45 -4.36 -0.19 8.91
N GLU A 46 -5.51 0.07 9.53
CA GLU A 46 -5.92 -0.61 10.77
C GLU A 46 -6.08 -2.13 10.55
N MET A 47 -6.69 -2.55 9.45
CA MET A 47 -6.81 -3.96 9.09
C MET A 47 -5.43 -4.63 8.97
N ALA A 48 -4.50 -4.02 8.24
CA ALA A 48 -3.14 -4.55 8.09
C ALA A 48 -2.41 -4.65 9.43
N ALA A 49 -2.60 -3.68 10.34
CA ALA A 49 -2.04 -3.73 11.68
C ALA A 49 -2.62 -4.89 12.51
N ASN A 50 -3.93 -5.12 12.43
CA ASN A 50 -4.62 -6.21 13.12
C ASN A 50 -4.21 -7.59 12.56
N GLU A 51 -4.15 -7.74 11.24
CA GLU A 51 -3.64 -8.95 10.58
C GLU A 51 -2.21 -9.25 10.99
N ALA A 52 -1.34 -8.23 11.00
CA ALA A 52 0.03 -8.36 11.47
C ALA A 52 0.07 -8.79 12.95
N TYR A 53 -0.81 -8.25 13.81
CA TYR A 53 -0.87 -8.59 15.23
C TYR A 53 -1.24 -10.06 15.47
N ILE A 54 -2.20 -10.60 14.72
CA ILE A 54 -2.64 -12.00 14.84
C ILE A 54 -1.80 -12.98 14.02
N ALA A 55 -0.84 -12.51 13.23
CA ALA A 55 0.00 -13.35 12.39
C ALA A 55 0.73 -14.43 13.22
N PRO A 56 0.64 -15.72 12.85
CA PRO A 56 1.23 -16.83 13.61
C PRO A 56 2.71 -16.64 13.91
N ILE A 57 3.44 -15.99 13.00
CA ILE A 57 4.88 -15.75 13.09
C ILE A 57 5.28 -14.91 14.32
N ARG A 58 4.37 -14.08 14.86
CA ARG A 58 4.63 -13.31 16.09
C ARG A 58 4.71 -14.21 17.33
N ARG A 59 4.02 -15.34 17.31
CA ARG A 59 3.97 -16.33 18.41
C ARG A 59 5.08 -17.37 18.31
N LEU A 60 5.85 -17.41 17.22
CA LEU A 60 6.94 -18.36 17.09
C LEU A 60 8.04 -18.05 18.12
N PRO A 61 8.57 -19.09 18.80
CA PRO A 61 9.77 -18.97 19.62
C PRO A 61 10.97 -18.48 18.80
N PHE A 62 11.97 -17.95 19.52
CA PHE A 62 13.22 -17.48 18.92
C PHE A 62 13.87 -18.58 18.06
N ASP A 63 14.02 -19.80 18.59
CA ASP A 63 14.74 -20.89 17.93
C ASP A 63 14.10 -21.33 16.60
N VAL A 64 12.77 -21.27 16.53
CA VAL A 64 12.03 -21.61 15.30
C VAL A 64 12.24 -20.53 14.24
N LEU A 65 12.17 -19.25 14.62
CA LEU A 65 12.46 -18.14 13.72
C LEU A 65 13.92 -18.17 13.22
N ALA A 66 14.87 -18.43 14.13
CA ALA A 66 16.28 -18.55 13.80
C ALA A 66 16.53 -19.67 12.77
N GLN A 67 15.90 -20.84 12.95
CA GLN A 67 15.98 -21.94 11.98
C GLN A 67 15.41 -21.57 10.62
N ILE A 68 14.24 -20.92 10.58
CA ILE A 68 13.64 -20.44 9.33
C ILE A 68 14.61 -19.47 8.62
N PHE A 69 15.20 -18.52 9.34
CA PHE A 69 16.10 -17.53 8.73
C PHE A 69 17.38 -18.15 8.20
N VAL A 70 17.94 -19.15 8.89
CA VAL A 70 19.08 -19.94 8.39
C VAL A 70 18.70 -20.65 7.09
N LEU A 71 17.53 -21.29 7.03
CA LEU A 71 17.06 -21.95 5.81
C LEU A 71 16.90 -20.95 4.66
N CYS A 72 16.29 -19.79 4.90
CA CYS A 72 16.15 -18.73 3.89
C CYS A 72 17.51 -18.22 3.38
N ALA A 73 18.49 -18.05 4.27
CA ALA A 73 19.80 -17.51 3.92
C ALA A 73 20.72 -18.54 3.24
N THR A 74 20.52 -19.82 3.53
CA THR A 74 21.38 -20.89 2.99
C THR A 74 20.77 -21.64 1.82
N ALA A 75 19.51 -21.33 1.46
CA ALA A 75 18.82 -21.87 0.30
C ALA A 75 19.62 -21.66 -1.00
N LEU A 76 19.51 -22.61 -1.91
CA LEU A 76 20.15 -22.51 -3.22
C LEU A 76 19.55 -21.32 -3.99
N GLY A 77 20.41 -20.41 -4.45
CA GLY A 77 19.96 -19.19 -5.14
C GLY A 77 19.42 -18.09 -4.22
N ALA A 78 19.62 -18.20 -2.89
CA ALA A 78 19.25 -17.14 -1.96
C ALA A 78 19.94 -15.82 -2.33
N SER A 79 19.16 -14.73 -2.38
CA SER A 79 19.73 -13.39 -2.57
C SER A 79 20.65 -13.04 -1.41
N PRO A 80 21.82 -12.42 -1.66
CA PRO A 80 22.67 -11.88 -0.59
C PRO A 80 21.94 -10.90 0.34
N GLN A 81 20.85 -10.29 -0.13
CA GLN A 81 20.05 -9.33 0.63
C GLN A 81 18.98 -9.98 1.52
N VAL A 82 18.82 -11.31 1.50
CA VAL A 82 17.72 -11.99 2.21
C VAL A 82 17.69 -11.66 3.71
N LEU A 83 18.84 -11.66 4.39
CA LEU A 83 18.92 -11.32 5.81
C LEU A 83 18.61 -9.83 6.08
N ARG A 84 19.03 -8.96 5.17
CA ARG A 84 18.67 -7.52 5.21
C ARG A 84 17.15 -7.35 5.05
N THR A 85 16.52 -8.08 4.15
CA THR A 85 15.06 -8.08 3.98
C THR A 85 14.36 -8.63 5.22
N LEU A 86 14.82 -9.73 5.80
CA LEU A 86 14.22 -10.29 7.01
C LEU A 86 14.34 -9.33 8.21
N SER A 87 15.50 -8.68 8.38
CA SER A 87 15.73 -7.71 9.46
C SER A 87 15.00 -6.36 9.29
N SER A 88 14.42 -6.07 8.13
CA SER A 88 13.61 -4.87 7.93
C SER A 88 12.14 -5.06 8.32
N VAL A 89 11.68 -6.30 8.48
CA VAL A 89 10.26 -6.63 8.75
C VAL A 89 9.78 -6.04 10.08
N CYS A 90 10.45 -6.34 11.19
CA CYS A 90 10.15 -5.76 12.50
C CYS A 90 11.34 -5.88 13.47
N ARG A 91 11.23 -5.26 14.66
CA ARG A 91 12.27 -5.33 15.71
C ARG A 91 12.62 -6.77 16.09
N LYS A 92 11.61 -7.61 16.38
CA LYS A 92 11.83 -9.02 16.75
C LYS A 92 12.62 -9.79 15.68
N TRP A 93 12.31 -9.58 14.40
CA TRP A 93 13.02 -10.26 13.32
C TRP A 93 14.44 -9.75 13.19
N ARG A 94 14.67 -8.43 13.33
CA ARG A 94 16.01 -7.87 13.37
C ARG A 94 16.86 -8.51 14.48
N ASP A 95 16.30 -8.60 15.68
CA ASP A 95 17.00 -9.16 16.84
C ASP A 95 17.35 -10.63 16.59
N VAL A 96 16.41 -11.43 16.07
CA VAL A 96 16.65 -12.83 15.70
C VAL A 96 17.71 -12.97 14.61
N THR A 97 17.62 -12.19 13.53
CA THR A 97 18.58 -12.22 12.41
C THR A 97 19.99 -11.91 12.90
N LEU A 98 20.17 -10.86 13.72
CA LEU A 98 21.48 -10.47 14.25
C LEU A 98 22.01 -11.47 15.28
N ALA A 99 21.14 -12.06 16.10
CA ALA A 99 21.50 -13.04 17.11
C ALA A 99 21.62 -14.49 16.55
N THR A 100 21.55 -14.69 15.23
CA THR A 100 21.68 -16.02 14.60
C THR A 100 22.91 -16.08 13.67
N PRO A 101 24.14 -16.28 14.19
CA PRO A 101 25.38 -16.29 13.40
C PRO A 101 25.36 -17.28 12.22
N ARG A 102 24.72 -18.45 12.40
CA ARG A 102 24.60 -19.47 11.35
C ARG A 102 23.94 -18.96 10.08
N ALA A 103 23.04 -17.97 10.18
CA ALA A 103 22.35 -17.42 9.03
C ALA A 103 23.32 -16.65 8.11
N TRP A 104 24.41 -16.10 8.68
CA TRP A 104 25.42 -15.32 7.97
C TRP A 104 26.56 -16.16 7.37
N SER A 105 26.54 -17.49 7.57
CA SER A 105 27.63 -18.39 7.16
C SER A 105 27.93 -18.44 5.66
N LYS A 106 26.98 -18.05 4.80
CA LYS A 106 27.13 -17.99 3.34
C LYS A 106 27.24 -16.56 2.79
N VAL A 107 27.27 -15.56 3.66
CA VAL A 107 27.54 -14.16 3.26
C VAL A 107 29.05 -14.05 3.09
N VAL A 108 29.53 -14.35 1.89
CA VAL A 108 30.92 -14.13 1.50
C VAL A 108 31.07 -12.64 1.13
N HIS A 109 32.11 -12.00 1.68
CA HIS A 109 32.48 -10.61 1.39
C HIS A 109 32.76 -10.36 -0.10
#